data_AF-A0A7V0JLW5-F1
#
_entry.id   AF-A0A7V0JLW5-F1
#
_cell.length_a   1.000
_cell.length_b   1.000
_cell.length_c   1.000
_cell.angle_alpha   90.00
_cell.angle_beta   90.00
_cell.angle_gamma   90.00
#
_symmetry.space_group_name_H-M   'P 1'
#
loop_
_entity.id
_entity.type
_entity.pdbx_description
1 polymer ?
#
loop_
_entity_poly.entity_id
_entity_poly.type
_entity_poly.pdbx_seq_one_letter_code
_entity_poly.pdbx_strand_id
1 'polypeptide(L)'
;LSISLCDGFSKVGGGAMPLEEIRSRLLCISPGKFSATYIANALSGYNPPIIVRLEKDQVFLDARTIQTKELKIVAEAIKILSAKSTIA
;
A
#
# COMPACT_ATOMS: atom_id res chain seq x y z
N LEU A 1 4.76 10.44 7.14
CA LEU A 1 3.57 9.70 6.67
C LEU A 1 2.75 9.24 7.88
N SER A 2 1.46 9.00 7.72
CA SER A 2 0.60 8.37 8.73
C SER A 2 -0.05 7.12 8.14
N ILE A 3 -0.49 6.22 9.03
CA ILE A 3 -1.06 4.93 8.64
C ILE A 3 -2.42 4.77 9.33
N SER A 4 -3.42 4.36 8.57
CA SER A 4 -4.75 4.06 9.08
C SER A 4 -5.32 2.81 8.41
N LEU A 5 -6.36 2.23 9.01
CA LEU A 5 -7.15 1.19 8.38
C LEU A 5 -8.44 1.80 7.86
N CYS A 6 -8.81 1.49 6.62
CA CYS A 6 -10.08 1.91 6.04
C CYS A 6 -10.79 0.73 5.38
N ASP A 7 -12.12 0.83 5.32
CA ASP A 7 -12.90 -0.08 4.51
C ASP A 7 -12.75 0.30 3.04
N GLY A 8 -12.77 -0.70 2.18
CA GLY A 8 -12.71 -0.49 0.75
C GLY A 8 -13.06 -1.75 -0.01
N PHE A 9 -12.75 -1.73 -1.28
CA PHE A 9 -13.06 -2.81 -2.19
C PHE A 9 -11.79 -3.30 -2.87
N SER A 10 -11.67 -4.62 -2.95
CA SER A 10 -10.75 -5.30 -3.86
C SER A 10 -11.45 -5.46 -5.20
N LYS A 11 -10.77 -5.11 -6.28
CA LYS A 11 -11.21 -5.44 -7.64
C LYS A 11 -10.59 -6.78 -8.00
N VAL A 12 -11.41 -7.76 -8.38
CA VAL A 12 -10.91 -8.95 -9.08
C VAL A 12 -10.40 -8.51 -10.47
N GLY A 13 -9.25 -9.03 -10.91
CA GLY A 13 -8.52 -8.52 -12.09
C GLY A 13 -9.35 -8.41 -13.38
N GLY A 14 -8.95 -7.49 -14.27
CA GLY A 14 -9.73 -6.93 -15.38
C GLY A 14 -10.01 -7.84 -16.60
N GLY A 15 -10.04 -9.16 -16.45
CA GLY A 15 -10.27 -10.10 -17.55
C GLY A 15 -11.73 -10.58 -17.64
N ALA A 16 -12.21 -11.27 -16.60
CA ALA A 16 -13.45 -12.06 -16.67
C ALA A 16 -14.60 -11.54 -15.79
N MET A 17 -14.33 -10.75 -14.74
CA MET A 17 -15.35 -10.23 -13.81
C MET A 17 -15.05 -8.78 -13.40
N PRO A 18 -15.09 -7.80 -14.32
CA PRO A 18 -14.70 -6.41 -14.06
C PRO A 18 -15.58 -5.66 -13.04
N LEU A 19 -16.71 -6.24 -12.63
CA LEU A 19 -17.74 -5.56 -11.83
C LEU A 19 -17.84 -6.07 -10.39
N GLU A 20 -17.09 -7.10 -10.00
CA GLU A 20 -17.22 -7.66 -8.65
C GLU A 20 -16.28 -6.95 -7.67
N GLU A 21 -16.86 -6.05 -6.88
CA GLU A 21 -16.21 -5.38 -5.78
C GLU A 21 -16.38 -6.19 -4.50
N ILE A 22 -15.29 -6.82 -4.05
CA ILE A 22 -15.33 -7.59 -2.82
C ILE A 22 -14.85 -6.71 -1.68
N ARG A 23 -15.67 -6.57 -0.63
CA ARG A 23 -15.30 -5.84 0.59
C ARG A 23 -13.94 -6.31 1.12
N SER A 24 -13.08 -5.35 1.43
CA SER A 24 -11.76 -5.60 1.98
C SER A 24 -11.41 -4.54 3.04
N ARG A 25 -10.42 -4.87 3.86
CA ARG A 25 -9.78 -3.92 4.78
C ARG A 25 -8.45 -3.50 4.17
N LEU A 26 -8.29 -2.21 3.97
CA LEU A 26 -7.11 -1.65 3.36
C LEU A 26 -6.24 -0.97 4.42
N LEU A 27 -4.92 -1.14 4.27
CA LEU A 27 -3.96 -0.27 4.92
C LEU A 27 -3.82 0.99 4.07
N CYS A 28 -4.19 2.13 4.63
CA CYS A 28 -4.05 3.43 4.00
C CYS A 28 -2.79 4.11 4.55
N ILE A 29 -1.91 4.54 3.65
CA ILE A 29 -0.74 5.35 3.96
C ILE A 29 -0.98 6.75 3.41
N SER A 30 -1.09 7.73 4.31
CA SER A 30 -1.16 9.14 3.95
C SER A 30 0.25 9.72 3.85
N PRO A 31 0.61 10.35 2.73
CA PRO A 31 2.01 10.54 2.37
C PRO A 31 2.75 11.61 3.22
N GLY A 32 2.02 12.50 3.90
CA GLY A 32 2.60 13.46 4.84
C GLY A 32 3.59 14.41 4.15
N LYS A 33 4.88 14.32 4.49
CA LYS A 33 5.96 15.08 3.82
C LYS A 33 6.34 14.54 2.44
N PHE A 34 5.95 13.30 2.11
CA PHE A 34 6.19 12.70 0.80
C PHE A 34 5.00 12.93 -0.14
N SER A 35 5.14 12.59 -1.41
CA SER A 35 4.00 12.38 -2.32
C SER A 35 3.57 10.91 -2.32
N ALA A 36 2.31 10.62 -2.62
CA ALA A 36 1.83 9.24 -2.74
C ALA A 36 2.63 8.46 -3.80
N THR A 37 2.91 9.10 -4.93
CA THR A 37 3.74 8.53 -6.02
C THR A 37 5.15 8.20 -5.56
N TYR A 38 5.78 9.04 -4.74
CA TYR A 38 7.10 8.74 -4.18
C TYR A 38 7.06 7.47 -3.32
N ILE A 39 6.06 7.35 -2.44
CA ILE A 39 5.90 6.16 -1.60
C ILE A 39 5.68 4.91 -2.46
N ALA A 40 4.81 4.98 -3.46
CA ALA A 40 4.55 3.87 -4.37
C ALA A 40 5.81 3.42 -5.13
N ASN A 41 6.60 4.37 -5.66
CA ASN A 41 7.85 4.08 -6.36
C ASN A 41 8.91 3.48 -5.43
N ALA A 42 8.98 3.95 -4.19
CA ALA A 42 9.93 3.43 -3.22
C ALA A 42 9.55 2.01 -2.76
N LEU A 43 8.26 1.70 -2.65
CA LEU A 43 7.77 0.35 -2.35
C LEU A 43 7.95 -0.60 -3.54
N SER A 44 7.69 -0.15 -4.77
CA SER A 44 7.88 -0.98 -5.97
C SER A 44 9.36 -1.22 -6.28
N GLY A 45 10.25 -0.33 -5.86
CA GLY A 45 11.71 -0.52 -5.90
C GLY A 45 12.30 -1.29 -4.70
N TYR A 46 11.48 -1.71 -3.74
CA TYR A 46 11.93 -2.55 -2.62
C TYR A 46 12.30 -3.97 -3.10
N ASN A 47 13.03 -4.73 -2.29
CA ASN A 47 13.34 -6.13 -2.58
C ASN A 47 12.83 -7.04 -1.45
N PRO A 48 11.77 -7.84 -1.67
CA PRO A 48 10.99 -8.00 -2.89
C PRO A 48 10.09 -6.77 -3.20
N PRO A 49 9.70 -6.53 -4.47
CA PRO A 49 8.90 -5.36 -4.83
C PRO A 49 7.51 -5.43 -4.22
N ILE A 50 7.05 -4.33 -3.62
CA ILE A 50 5.73 -4.20 -3.01
C ILE A 50 4.88 -3.30 -3.91
N ILE A 51 3.92 -3.91 -4.61
CA ILE A 51 3.01 -3.19 -5.50
C ILE A 51 1.79 -2.71 -4.71
N VAL A 52 1.47 -1.42 -4.87
CA VAL A 52 0.43 -0.75 -4.10
C VAL A 52 -0.56 -0.04 -5.04
N ARG A 53 -1.75 0.25 -4.54
CA ARG A 53 -2.74 1.04 -5.27
C ARG A 53 -2.59 2.52 -4.92
N LEU A 54 -2.52 3.37 -5.92
CA LEU A 54 -2.61 4.82 -5.77
C LEU A 54 -4.03 5.29 -6.07
N GLU A 55 -4.63 6.03 -5.15
CA GLU A 55 -5.95 6.61 -5.32
C GLU A 55 -6.07 7.87 -4.47
N LYS A 56 -6.58 8.98 -5.03
CA LYS A 56 -6.82 10.25 -4.32
C LYS A 56 -5.62 10.72 -3.47
N ASP A 57 -4.42 10.66 -4.03
CA ASP A 57 -3.16 11.01 -3.36
C ASP A 57 -2.87 10.22 -2.06
N GLN A 58 -3.34 8.97 -2.02
CA GLN A 58 -3.07 8.02 -0.94
C GLN A 58 -2.57 6.70 -1.51
N VAL A 59 -1.82 5.97 -0.69
CA VAL A 59 -1.31 4.64 -1.00
C VAL A 59 -2.11 3.61 -0.23
N PHE A 60 -2.66 2.62 -0.93
CA PHE A 60 -3.44 1.54 -0.34
C PHE A 60 -2.75 0.19 -0.55
N LEU A 61 -2.71 -0.60 0.51
CA LEU A 61 -2.36 -2.01 0.46
C LEU A 61 -3.58 -2.83 0.85
N ASP A 62 -3.95 -3.79 0.02
CA ASP A 62 -5.05 -4.71 0.32
C ASP A 62 -4.51 -5.89 1.12
N ALA A 63 -4.96 -6.04 2.36
CA ALA A 63 -4.50 -7.13 3.22
C ALA A 63 -4.83 -8.52 2.65
N ARG A 64 -5.85 -8.63 1.78
CA ARG A 64 -6.22 -9.90 1.14
C ARG A 64 -5.21 -10.38 0.12
N THR A 65 -4.38 -9.49 -0.43
CA THR A 65 -3.35 -9.85 -1.42
C THR A 65 -1.97 -10.05 -0.79
N ILE A 66 -1.86 -9.94 0.55
CA ILE A 66 -0.60 -10.09 1.28
C ILE A 66 -0.65 -11.41 2.07
N GLN A 67 0.30 -12.30 1.81
CA GLN A 67 0.41 -13.55 2.55
C GLN A 67 0.98 -13.30 3.96
N THR A 68 0.60 -14.14 4.94
CA THR A 68 1.07 -14.00 6.33
C THR A 68 2.60 -13.94 6.45
N LYS A 69 3.32 -14.70 5.60
CA LYS A 69 4.79 -14.71 5.56
C LYS A 69 5.41 -13.39 5.03
N GLU A 70 4.65 -12.63 4.26
CA GLU A 70 5.07 -11.36 3.64
C GLU A 70 4.84 -10.15 4.55
N LEU A 71 4.00 -10.30 5.59
CA LEU A 71 3.65 -9.20 6.51
C LEU A 71 4.89 -8.54 7.15
N LYS A 72 5.91 -9.34 7.50
CA LYS A 72 7.16 -8.81 8.08
C LYS A 72 7.92 -7.93 7.10
N ILE A 73 7.99 -8.36 5.84
CA ILE A 73 8.67 -7.65 4.75
C ILE A 73 7.97 -6.31 4.49
N VAL A 74 6.63 -6.34 4.39
CA VAL A 74 5.83 -5.13 4.17
C VAL A 74 6.00 -4.14 5.33
N ALA A 75 5.95 -4.63 6.58
CA ALA A 75 6.14 -3.80 7.76
C ALA A 75 7.53 -3.16 7.81
N GLU A 76 8.58 -3.89 7.42
CA GLU A 76 9.96 -3.39 7.37
C GLU A 76 10.11 -2.29 6.31
N ALA A 77 9.59 -2.50 5.10
CA ALA A 77 9.63 -1.50 4.04
C ALA A 77 8.94 -0.19 4.47
N ILE A 78 7.77 -0.28 5.11
CA ILE A 78 7.04 0.88 5.63
C ILE A 78 7.83 1.58 6.76
N LYS A 79 8.48 0.83 7.66
CA LYS A 79 9.33 1.40 8.71
C LYS A 79 10.50 2.20 8.14
N ILE A 80 11.19 1.65 7.14
CA ILE A 80 12.29 2.33 6.45
C ILE A 80 11.82 3.64 5.82
N LEU A 81 10.66 3.63 5.15
CA LEU A 81 10.06 4.83 4.57
C LEU A 81 9.70 5.88 5.62
N SER A 82 9.15 5.45 6.75
CA SER A 82 8.82 6.37 7.85
C SER A 82 10.08 6.99 8.47
N ALA A 83 11.17 6.23 8.59
CA ALA A 83 12.43 6.73 9.15
C ALA A 83 13.07 7.82 8.26
N LYS A 84 12.97 7.68 6.93
CA LYS A 84 13.43 8.70 5.97
C LYS A 84 12.73 10.05 6.11
N SER A 85 11.55 10.09 6.73
CA SER A 85 10.82 11.35 7.01
C SER A 85 11.42 12.17 8.16
N THR A 86 12.35 11.59 8.93
CA THR A 86 12.96 12.21 10.13
C THR A 86 14.27 12.91 9.82
N ILE A 87 14.88 12.64 8.65
CA ILE A 87 16.13 13.26 8.20
C ILE A 87 15.76 14.26 7.09
N ALA A 88 15.16 15.38 7.50
CA ALA A 88 14.96 16.57 6.69
C ALA A 88 14.81 17.77 7.62
#